data_AF-A0A354FZY4-F1
#
_entry.id   AF-A0A354FZY4-F1
#
_cell.length_a   1.000
_cell.length_b   1.000
_cell.length_c   1.000
_cell.angle_alpha   90.00
_cell.angle_beta   90.00
_cell.angle_gamma   90.00
#
_symmetry.space_group_name_H-M   'P 1'
#
loop_
_entity.id
_entity.type
_entity.pdbx_description
1 polymer ?
#
loop_
_entity_poly.entity_id
_entity_poly.type
_entity_poly.pdbx_seq_one_letter_code
_entity_poly.pdbx_strand_id
1 'polypeptide(L)'
;MNIITTIEYLAAMMIGFYLIGLLVVWIYEFKRNAIYKKMQEKARNLEEMHLSMAVTHAKAYKIMQDYRRDSSAVERVQQFILENVLLIRRSTLKSE
;
A
#
# COMPACT_ATOMS: atom_id res chain seq x y z
N MET A 1 30.03 -6.33 31.74
CA MET A 1 29.06 -6.79 30.71
C MET A 1 29.80 -7.76 29.81
N ASN A 2 29.37 -9.02 29.71
CA ASN A 2 30.08 -10.03 28.92
C ASN A 2 29.84 -9.80 27.43
N ILE A 3 30.86 -10.11 26.62
CA ILE A 3 30.82 -10.00 25.15
C ILE A 3 29.61 -10.76 24.57
N ILE A 4 29.29 -11.92 25.14
CA ILE A 4 28.12 -12.74 24.75
C ILE A 4 26.82 -11.95 24.94
N THR A 5 26.64 -11.31 26.10
CA THR A 5 25.45 -10.52 26.40
C THR A 5 25.32 -9.32 25.46
N THR A 6 26.45 -8.70 25.09
CA THR A 6 26.46 -7.60 24.11
C THR A 6 26.04 -8.06 22.71
N ILE A 7 26.47 -9.24 22.28
CA ILE A 7 26.08 -9.82 20.99
C ILE A 7 24.58 -10.16 20.97
N GLU A 8 24.03 -10.70 22.06
CA GLU A 8 22.59 -10.99 22.20
C GLU A 8 21.74 -9.72 22.05
N TYR A 9 22.13 -8.62 22.70
CA TYR A 9 21.42 -7.34 22.55
C TYR A 9 21.50 -6.79 21.12
N LEU A 10 22.65 -6.89 20.46
CA LEU A 10 22.81 -6.49 19.06
C LEU A 10 21.90 -7.30 18.12
N ALA A 11 21.85 -8.62 18.30
CA ALA A 11 20.99 -9.50 17.51
C ALA A 11 19.50 -9.19 17.75
N ALA A 12 19.09 -9.01 19.01
CA ALA A 12 17.73 -8.63 19.36
C ALA A 12 17.34 -7.27 18.74
N MET A 13 18.26 -6.31 18.72
CA MET A 13 18.04 -4.99 18.13
C MET A 13 17.83 -5.08 16.61
N MET A 14 18.65 -5.87 15.91
CA MET A 14 18.48 -6.10 14.47
C MET A 14 17.13 -6.76 14.13
N ILE A 15 16.74 -7.79 14.90
CA ILE A 15 15.44 -8.45 14.74
C ILE A 15 14.30 -7.45 14.99
N GLY A 16 14.42 -6.61 16.03
CA GLY A 16 13.46 -5.56 16.33
C GLY A 16 13.26 -4.60 15.16
N PHE A 17 14.34 -4.10 14.56
CA PHE A 17 14.25 -3.21 13.39
C PHE A 17 13.62 -3.90 12.18
N TYR A 18 13.94 -5.17 11.94
CA TYR A 18 13.35 -5.94 10.85
C TYR A 18 11.82 -6.09 11.02
N LEU A 19 11.38 -6.44 12.23
CA LEU A 19 9.94 -6.57 12.54
C LEU A 19 9.19 -5.25 12.40
N ILE A 20 9.80 -4.13 12.79
CA ILE A 20 9.23 -2.79 12.60
C ILE A 20 9.06 -2.49 11.10
N GLY A 21 10.07 -2.81 10.27
CA GLY A 21 9.98 -2.66 8.82
C GLY A 21 8.82 -3.47 8.22
N LEU A 22 8.66 -4.72 8.64
CA LEU A 22 7.55 -5.59 8.22
C LEU A 22 6.18 -5.02 8.63
N LEU A 23 6.05 -4.53 9.87
CA LEU A 23 4.81 -3.92 10.35
C LEU A 23 4.41 -2.71 9.51
N VAL A 24 5.39 -1.86 9.14
CA VAL A 24 5.15 -0.72 8.25
C VAL A 24 4.60 -1.20 6.91
N VAL A 25 5.23 -2.19 6.27
CA VAL A 25 4.76 -2.76 4.99
C VAL A 25 3.30 -3.22 5.12
N TRP A 26 2.98 -3.99 6.16
CA TRP A 26 1.64 -4.51 6.43
C TRP A 26 0.58 -3.41 6.61
N ILE A 27 0.91 -2.34 7.34
CA ILE A 27 0.00 -1.19 7.51
C ILE A 27 -0.34 -0.56 6.16
N TYR A 28 0.64 -0.43 5.25
CA TYR A 28 0.41 0.15 3.94
C TYR A 28 -0.38 -0.77 3.00
N GLU A 29 -0.16 -2.09 3.06
CA GLU A 29 -1.00 -3.05 2.35
C GLU A 29 -2.46 -2.99 2.83
N PHE A 30 -2.67 -2.90 4.14
CA PHE A 30 -4.00 -2.77 4.72
C PHE A 30 -4.71 -1.50 4.24
N LYS A 31 -3.99 -0.36 4.22
CA LYS A 31 -4.51 0.90 3.66
C LYS A 31 -4.88 0.77 2.19
N ARG A 32 -4.06 0.10 1.38
CA ARG A 32 -4.35 -0.14 -0.05
C ARG A 32 -5.64 -0.95 -0.22
N ASN A 33 -5.79 -2.03 0.54
CA ASN A 33 -7.00 -2.86 0.50
C ASN A 33 -8.25 -2.10 0.96
N ALA A 34 -8.14 -1.23 1.96
CA ALA A 34 -9.25 -0.39 2.41
C ALA A 34 -9.72 0.58 1.31
N ILE A 35 -8.78 1.21 0.59
CA ILE A 35 -9.09 2.10 -0.54
C ILE A 35 -9.79 1.31 -1.66
N TYR A 36 -9.29 0.12 -1.97
CA TYR A 36 -9.89 -0.76 -2.97
C TYR A 36 -11.32 -1.18 -2.61
N LYS A 37 -11.56 -1.63 -1.36
CA LYS A 37 -12.91 -1.95 -0.88
C LYS A 37 -13.87 -0.76 -1.01
N LYS A 38 -13.41 0.44 -0.63
CA LYS A 38 -14.21 1.66 -0.72
C LYS A 38 -14.57 2.01 -2.17
N MET A 39 -13.66 1.77 -3.12
CA MET A 39 -13.94 1.94 -4.55
C MET A 39 -15.01 0.94 -5.02
N GLN A 40 -14.86 -0.34 -4.66
CA GLN A 40 -15.79 -1.40 -5.04
C GLN A 40 -17.21 -1.16 -4.50
N GLU A 41 -17.32 -0.70 -3.25
CA GLU A 41 -18.60 -0.35 -2.63
C GLU A 41 -19.26 0.85 -3.33
N LYS A 42 -18.48 1.90 -3.64
CA LYS A 42 -18.98 3.04 -4.43
C LYS A 42 -19.44 2.62 -5.83
N ALA A 43 -18.73 1.69 -6.48
CA ALA A 43 -19.10 1.18 -7.80
C ALA A 43 -20.41 0.38 -7.74
N ARG A 44 -20.55 -0.51 -6.74
CA ARG A 44 -21.79 -1.28 -6.53
C ARG A 44 -22.99 -0.38 -6.25
N ASN A 45 -22.83 0.63 -5.38
CA ASN A 45 -23.91 1.59 -5.11
C ASN A 45 -24.30 2.38 -6.37
N LEU A 46 -23.36 2.61 -7.29
CA LEU A 46 -23.64 3.29 -8.54
C LEU A 46 -24.46 2.41 -9.50
N GLU A 47 -24.19 1.10 -9.53
CA GLU A 47 -24.98 0.13 -10.31
C GLU A 47 -26.42 0.03 -9.77
N GLU A 48 -26.60 0.05 -8.45
CA GLU A 48 -27.91 -0.01 -7.78
C GLU A 48 -28.75 1.29 -7.94
N MET A 49 -28.13 2.41 -8.34
CA MET A 49 -28.81 3.71 -8.43
C MET A 49 -29.71 3.91 -9.68
N HIS A 50 -29.77 2.95 -10.61
CA HIS A 50 -30.60 3.02 -11.84
C HIS A 50 -30.54 4.38 -12.58
N LEU A 51 -29.36 4.98 -12.67
CA LEU A 51 -29.16 6.30 -13.28
C LEU A 51 -29.15 6.21 -14.82
N SER A 52 -29.39 7.35 -15.48
CA SER A 52 -29.16 7.44 -16.92
C SER A 52 -27.69 7.18 -17.25
N MET A 53 -27.44 6.54 -18.40
CA MET A 53 -26.12 6.05 -18.80
C MET A 53 -25.02 7.12 -18.73
N ALA A 54 -25.32 8.36 -19.16
CA ALA A 54 -24.37 9.48 -19.09
C ALA A 54 -23.98 9.86 -17.65
N VAL A 55 -24.94 9.83 -16.72
CA VAL A 55 -24.70 10.15 -15.30
C VAL A 55 -23.92 9.01 -14.63
N THR A 56 -24.21 7.77 -14.99
CA THR A 56 -23.44 6.59 -14.56
C THR A 56 -21.98 6.71 -15.00
N HIS A 57 -21.71 7.02 -16.26
CA HIS A 57 -20.34 7.20 -16.75
C HIS A 57 -19.60 8.35 -16.04
N ALA A 58 -20.25 9.51 -15.86
CA ALA A 58 -19.64 10.64 -15.18
C ALA A 58 -19.28 10.33 -13.71
N LYS A 59 -20.17 9.64 -12.99
CA LYS A 59 -19.92 9.22 -11.60
C LYS A 59 -18.88 8.11 -11.50
N ALA A 60 -18.90 7.13 -12.39
CA ALA A 60 -17.89 6.07 -12.44
C ALA A 60 -16.49 6.66 -12.69
N TYR A 61 -16.37 7.62 -13.61
CA TYR A 61 -15.13 8.33 -13.87
C TYR A 61 -14.62 9.06 -12.62
N LYS A 62 -15.51 9.76 -11.90
CA LYS A 62 -15.16 10.44 -10.65
C LYS A 62 -14.67 9.46 -9.57
N ILE A 63 -15.34 8.32 -9.40
CA ILE A 63 -14.91 7.27 -8.46
C ILE A 63 -13.52 6.75 -8.81
N MET A 64 -13.24 6.55 -10.10
CA MET A 64 -11.94 6.07 -10.58
C MET A 64 -10.84 7.12 -10.44
N GLN A 65 -11.16 8.40 -10.62
CA GLN A 65 -10.24 9.51 -10.40
C GLN A 65 -9.90 9.68 -8.92
N ASP A 66 -10.90 9.61 -8.03
CA ASP A 66 -10.70 9.62 -6.58
C ASP A 66 -9.82 8.44 -6.15
N TYR A 67 -10.09 7.24 -6.67
CA TYR A 67 -9.27 6.05 -6.41
C TYR A 67 -7.82 6.25 -6.85
N ARG A 68 -7.58 6.73 -8.08
CA ARG A 68 -6.21 7.00 -8.57
C ARG A 68 -5.47 8.00 -7.71
N ARG A 69 -6.17 9.04 -7.24
CA ARG A 69 -5.58 10.06 -6.37
C ARG A 69 -5.16 9.44 -5.04
N ASP A 70 -6.03 8.68 -4.40
CA ASP A 70 -5.76 8.06 -3.11
C ASP A 70 -4.73 6.91 -3.21
N SER A 71 -4.77 6.11 -4.28
CA SER A 71 -3.83 5.02 -4.53
C SER A 71 -2.41 5.54 -4.82
N SER A 72 -2.28 6.66 -5.55
CA SER A 72 -0.97 7.25 -5.89
C SER A 72 -0.14 7.66 -4.66
N ALA A 73 -0.79 8.04 -3.56
CA ALA A 73 -0.11 8.35 -2.32
C ALA A 73 0.43 7.08 -1.66
N VAL A 74 -0.35 6.00 -1.66
CA VAL A 74 0.04 4.70 -1.11
C VAL A 74 1.12 4.03 -1.96
N GLU A 75 1.01 4.10 -3.29
CA GLU A 75 2.01 3.57 -4.23
C GLU A 75 3.37 4.24 -4.07
N ARG A 76 3.42 5.57 -3.89
CA ARG A 76 4.68 6.29 -3.62
C ARG A 76 5.36 5.82 -2.35
N VAL A 77 4.58 5.57 -1.30
CA VAL A 77 5.15 5.05 -0.05
C VAL A 77 5.55 3.58 -0.17
N GLN A 78 4.77 2.75 -0.88
CA GLN A 78 5.18 1.38 -1.19
C GLN A 78 6.48 1.34 -1.99
N GLN A 79 6.64 2.19 -3.01
CA GLN A 79 7.88 2.30 -3.77
C GLN A 79 9.05 2.76 -2.90
N PHE A 80 8.83 3.75 -2.03
CA PHE A 80 9.85 4.19 -1.08
C PHE A 80 10.29 3.05 -0.14
N ILE A 81 9.35 2.28 0.40
CA ILE A 81 9.62 1.12 1.26
C ILE A 81 10.38 0.05 0.48
N LEU A 82 9.96 -0.26 -0.75
CA LEU A 82 10.60 -1.30 -1.56
C LEU A 82 12.05 -0.94 -1.92
N GLU A 83 12.28 0.33 -2.29
CA GLU A 83 13.59 0.83 -2.71
C GLU A 83 14.55 1.08 -1.53
N ASN A 84 14.06 1.61 -0.41
CA ASN A 84 14.90 2.11 0.69
C ASN A 84 14.87 1.24 1.95
N VAL A 85 13.78 0.52 2.21
CA VAL A 85 13.64 -0.32 3.42
C VAL A 85 13.94 -1.77 3.12
N LEU A 86 13.42 -2.30 2.01
CA LEU A 86 13.65 -3.69 1.60
C LEU A 86 14.87 -3.85 0.67
N LEU A 87 15.45 -2.74 0.18
CA LEU A 87 16.59 -2.72 -0.76
C LEU A 87 16.36 -3.56 -2.03
N ILE A 88 15.09 -3.81 -2.38
CA ILE A 88 14.72 -4.52 -3.60
C ILE A 88 14.83 -3.50 -4.73
N ARG A 89 16.00 -3.48 -5.38
CA ARG A 89 16.27 -2.59 -6.51
C ARG A 89 15.25 -2.89 -7.62
N ARG A 90 14.79 -1.83 -8.28
CA ARG A 90 13.79 -1.77 -9.36
C ARG A 90 14.21 -2.50 -10.66
N SER A 91 14.84 -3.67 -10.59
CA SER A 91 15.27 -4.47 -11.75
C SER A 91 14.19 -5.42 -12.28
N THR A 92 13.03 -5.52 -11.62
CA THR A 92 11.94 -6.43 -12.02
C THR A 92 10.71 -5.74 -12.64
N LEU A 93 10.72 -4.41 -12.78
CA LEU A 93 9.58 -3.65 -13.33
C LEU A 93 9.80 -3.11 -14.75
N LYS A 94 10.86 -3.54 -15.44
CA LYS A 94 11.11 -3.18 -16.84
C LYS A 94 11.74 -4.33 -17.62
N SER A 95 11.05 -5.47 -17.67
CA SER A 95 11.20 -6.41 -18.78
C SER A 95 10.01 -6.23 -19.72
N GLU A 96 10.05 -5.12 -20.46
CA GLU A 96 9.49 -5.03 -21.82
C GLU A 96 10.68 -4.96 -22.78
#